data_AF-A0A967UXF1-F1
#
_entry.id   AF-A0A967UXF1-F1
#
_cell.length_a   1.000
_cell.length_b   1.000
_cell.length_c   1.000
_cell.angle_alpha   90.00
_cell.angle_beta   90.00
_cell.angle_gamma   90.00
#
_symmetry.space_group_name_H-M   'P 1'
#
loop_
_entity.id
_entity.type
_entity.pdbx_description
1 polymer ?
#
loop_
_entity_poly.entity_id
_entity_poly.type
_entity_poly.pdbx_seq_one_letter_code
_entity_poly.pdbx_strand_id
1 'polypeptide(L)' 'MSSESRVASRESRVPRTPAGNAGPTLRVRWLGRLPYAEAWDLQKALWEGRVKGRSVWDYLLLLEHPHVYTIGR' A
#
# COMPACT_ATOMS: atom_id res chain seq x y z
N MET A 1 -7.96 -5.00 -45.95
CA MET A 1 -6.72 -5.42 -45.27
C MET A 1 -6.37 -4.42 -44.18
N SER A 2 -7.22 -4.33 -43.16
CA SER A 2 -7.03 -3.54 -41.95
C SER A 2 -7.74 -4.31 -40.84
N SER A 3 -6.99 -4.76 -39.85
CA SER A 3 -7.46 -4.92 -38.48
C SER A 3 -6.27 -5.28 -37.61
N GLU A 4 -5.77 -4.25 -36.95
CA GLU A 4 -4.96 -4.33 -35.74
C GLU A 4 -5.64 -5.22 -34.70
N SER A 5 -4.87 -6.08 -34.04
CA SER A 5 -5.10 -6.38 -32.63
C SER A 5 -3.85 -7.02 -32.04
N ARG A 6 -2.88 -6.19 -31.66
CA ARG A 6 -1.79 -6.60 -30.78
C ARG A 6 -2.18 -6.19 -29.38
N VAL A 7 -2.81 -7.12 -28.66
CA VAL A 7 -3.09 -6.98 -27.23
C VAL A 7 -1.73 -6.91 -26.52
N ALA A 8 -1.27 -5.69 -26.27
CA ALA A 8 -0.05 -5.45 -25.51
C ALA A 8 -0.36 -5.71 -24.03
N SER A 9 0.15 -6.84 -23.55
CA SER A 9 0.27 -7.18 -22.13
C SER A 9 0.80 -6.00 -21.33
N ARG A 10 -0.09 -5.35 -20.56
CA ARG A 10 0.30 -4.41 -19.52
C ARG A 10 0.63 -5.21 -18.25
N GLU A 11 1.75 -5.93 -18.30
CA GLU A 11 2.42 -6.35 -17.07
C GLU A 11 2.88 -5.10 -16.34
N SER A 12 2.24 -4.86 -15.20
CA SER A 12 2.64 -3.90 -14.17
C SER A 12 4.11 -4.13 -13.81
N ARG A 13 5.01 -3.41 -14.48
CA ARG A 13 6.44 -3.47 -14.20
C ARG A 13 6.72 -2.61 -12.97
N VAL A 14 6.61 -3.22 -11.80
CA VAL A 14 7.17 -2.65 -10.57
C VAL A 14 8.69 -2.52 -10.79
N PRO A 15 9.28 -1.32 -10.67
CA PRO A 15 10.72 -1.18 -10.83
C PRO A 15 11.43 -1.93 -9.70
N ARG A 16 12.32 -2.87 -10.06
CA ARG A 16 13.26 -3.49 -9.11
C ARG A 16 14.43 -2.53 -8.92
N THR A 17 14.48 -1.84 -7.78
CA THR A 17 15.63 -1.02 -7.38
C THR A 17 16.85 -1.91 -7.11
N PRO A 18 18.06 -1.56 -7.59
CA PRO A 18 19.27 -2.33 -7.33
C PRO A 18 19.68 -2.20 -5.86
N ALA A 19 20.15 -3.32 -5.28
CA ALA A 19 20.56 -3.42 -3.89
C ALA A 19 21.78 -2.55 -3.60
N GLY A 20 21.56 -1.47 -2.85
CA GLY A 20 22.61 -0.64 -2.27
C GLY A 20 22.00 0.11 -1.09
N ASN A 21 22.26 -0.37 0.12
CA ASN A 21 21.67 0.07 1.40
C ASN A 21 20.19 -0.33 1.58
N ALA A 22 19.94 -1.62 1.83
CA ALA A 22 18.58 -2.17 1.95
C ALA A 22 17.95 -1.82 3.31
N GLY A 23 17.51 -0.57 3.47
CA GLY A 23 16.49 -0.24 4.45
C GLY A 23 15.21 -1.08 4.22
N PRO A 24 14.33 -1.22 5.22
CA PRO A 24 13.06 -1.92 5.06
C PRO A 24 12.34 -1.42 3.81
N THR A 25 11.90 -2.35 2.97
CA THR A 25 11.29 -1.99 1.68
C THR A 25 9.90 -1.41 1.92
N LEU A 26 9.71 -0.16 1.47
CA LEU A 26 8.46 0.56 1.62
C LEU A 26 7.43 0.12 0.56
N ARG A 27 6.23 -0.25 1.01
CA ARG A 27 5.08 -0.57 0.15
C ARG A 27 4.03 0.53 0.24
N VAL A 28 3.66 1.08 -0.91
CA VAL A 28 2.62 2.12 -1.01
C VAL A 28 1.30 1.49 -1.43
N ARG A 29 0.19 1.85 -0.77
CA ARG A 29 -1.17 1.39 -1.11
C ARG A 29 -2.15 2.56 -1.16
N TRP A 30 -2.84 2.70 -2.28
CA TRP A 30 -4.00 3.57 -2.41
C TRP A 30 -5.27 2.79 -2.09
N LEU A 31 -6.00 3.18 -1.04
CA LEU A 31 -7.18 2.46 -0.55
C LEU A 31 -8.49 3.17 -0.88
N GLY A 32 -8.43 4.40 -1.40
CA GLY A 32 -9.62 5.20 -1.66
C GLY A 32 -10.29 5.67 -0.38
N ARG A 33 -11.62 5.67 -0.34
CA ARG A 33 -12.40 6.20 0.78
C ARG A 33 -12.91 5.08 1.68
N LEU A 34 -12.57 5.10 2.98
CA LEU A 34 -13.03 4.10 3.95
C LEU A 34 -13.28 4.68 5.36
N PRO A 35 -14.15 4.04 6.17
CA PRO A 35 -14.38 4.45 7.55
C PRO A 35 -13.11 4.45 8.39
N TYR A 36 -13.03 5.39 9.35
CA TYR A 36 -11.86 5.52 10.23
C TYR A 36 -11.54 4.24 11.01
N ALA A 37 -12.57 3.57 11.55
CA ALA A 37 -12.39 2.35 12.34
C ALA A 37 -11.74 1.22 11.53
N GLU A 38 -12.17 1.02 10.28
CA GLU A 38 -11.60 -0.01 9.40
C GLU A 38 -10.14 0.29 9.04
N ALA A 39 -9.83 1.56 8.76
CA ALA A 39 -8.45 1.98 8.51
C ALA A 39 -7.57 1.79 9.74
N TRP A 40 -8.10 2.08 10.92
CA TRP A 40 -7.41 1.90 12.19
C TRP A 40 -7.14 0.42 12.48
N ASP A 41 -8.09 -0.47 12.20
CA ASP A 41 -7.89 -1.91 12.32
C ASP A 41 -6.80 -2.43 11.38
N LEU A 42 -6.78 -1.95 10.13
CA LEU A 42 -5.71 -2.25 9.19
C LEU A 42 -4.34 -1.76 9.70
N GLN A 43 -4.27 -0.53 10.21
CA GLN A 43 -3.03 0.03 10.76
C GLN A 43 -2.51 -0.81 11.93
N LYS A 44 -3.36 -1.20 12.89
CA LYS A 44 -2.99 -2.08 14.00
C LYS A 44 -2.47 -3.42 13.52
N ALA A 45 -3.16 -4.07 12.57
CA ALA A 45 -2.75 -5.37 12.05
C ALA A 45 -1.37 -5.32 11.38
N LEU A 46 -1.10 -4.29 10.58
CA LEU A 46 0.19 -4.08 9.92
C LEU A 46 1.30 -3.78 10.94
N TRP A 47 1.02 -2.90 11.91
CA TRP A 47 1.94 -2.56 12.99
C TRP A 47 2.31 -3.80 13.82
N GLU A 48 1.32 -4.60 14.22
CA GLU A 48 1.58 -5.86 14.93
C GLU A 48 2.41 -6.84 14.11
N GLY A 49 2.16 -6.93 12.80
CA GLY A 49 2.97 -7.72 11.88
C GLY A 49 4.43 -7.28 11.87
N ARG A 50 4.67 -5.97 11.88
CA ARG A 50 6.01 -5.36 11.88
C ARG A 50 6.74 -5.55 13.21
N VAL A 51 6.08 -5.30 14.34
CA VAL A 51 6.68 -5.42 15.69
C VAL A 51 6.99 -6.87 16.03
N LYS A 52 6.14 -7.82 15.64
CA LYS A 52 6.36 -9.25 15.85
C LYS A 52 7.36 -9.87 14.85
N GLY A 53 7.98 -9.07 13.98
CA GLY A 53 8.94 -9.56 12.97
C GLY A 53 8.34 -10.44 11.87
N ARG A 54 7.00 -10.48 11.73
CA ARG A 54 6.30 -11.25 10.69
C ARG A 54 6.31 -10.56 9.33
N SER A 55 6.58 -9.26 9.31
CA SER A 55 6.72 -8.44 8.09
C SER A 55 8.01 -7.65 8.13
N VAL A 56 8.74 -7.66 7.02
CA VAL A 56 9.94 -6.83 6.77
C VAL A 56 9.61 -5.54 6.03
N TRP A 57 8.35 -5.38 5.63
CA TRP A 57 7.88 -4.23 4.85
C TRP A 57 7.37 -3.13 5.77
N ASP A 58 7.69 -1.89 5.41
CA ASP A 58 6.99 -0.72 5.92
C ASP A 58 5.85 -0.37 4.94
N TYR A 59 4.80 0.28 5.44
CA TYR A 59 3.61 0.59 4.63
C TYR A 59 3.27 2.08 4.66
N LEU A 60 3.03 2.65 3.49
CA LEU A 60 2.39 3.96 3.31
C LEU A 60 0.98 3.75 2.79
N LEU A 61 -0.02 4.09 3.60
CA LEU A 61 -1.43 3.99 3.25
C LEU A 61 -1.96 5.36 2.85
N LEU A 62 -2.53 5.47 1.65
CA LEU A 62 -3.14 6.67 1.11
C LEU A 62 -4.64 6.44 0.98
N LEU A 63 -5.43 7.25 1.69
CA LEU A 63 -6.87 7.07 1.81
C LEU A 63 -7.57 8.36 2.25
N GLU A 64 -8.89 8.37 2.10
CA GLU A 64 -9.79 9.42 2.58
C GLU A 64 -10.79 8.82 3.58
N HIS A 65 -11.20 9.60 4.56
CA HIS A 65 -12.27 9.20 5.49
C HIS A 65 -13.59 9.90 5.16
N PRO A 66 -14.74 9.24 5.38
CA PRO A 66 -15.98 9.94 5.65
C PRO A 66 -15.83 10.94 6.79
N HIS A 67 -16.74 11.92 6.88
CA HIS A 67 -16.69 12.95 7.92
C HIS A 67 -16.55 12.33 9.31
N VAL A 68 -15.45 12.65 9.99
CA VAL A 68 -15.08 12.08 11.28
C VAL A 68 -14.31 13.11 12.08
N TYR A 69 -14.56 13.16 13.39
CA TYR A 69 -13.72 13.88 14.34
C TYR A 69 -12.86 12.89 15.11
N THR A 70 -11.57 13.18 15.21
CA THR A 70 -10.63 12.40 16.03
C THR A 70 -10.09 13.28 17.14
N ILE A 71 -10.05 12.77 18.36
CA ILE A 71 -9.50 13.49 19.51
C ILE A 71 -8.19 12.81 19.89
N GLY A 72 -7.09 13.55 19.77
CA GLY A 72 -5.77 13.11 20.23
C GLY A 72 -5.61 13.25 21.74
N ARG A 73 -4.60 12.58 22.28
CA ARG A 73 -4.11 12.83 23.65
C ARG A 73 -3.26 14.09 23.68
#